data_AF-A0A810PYK9-F1
#
_entry.id   AF-A0A810PYK9-F1
#
_cell.length_a   1.000
_cell.length_b   1.000
_cell.length_c   1.000
_cell.angle_alpha   90.00
_cell.angle_beta   90.00
_cell.angle_gamma   90.00
#
_symmetry.space_group_name_H-M   'P 1'
#
loop_
_entity.id
_entity.type
_entity.pdbx_description
1 polymer ?
#
loop_
_entity_poly.entity_id
_entity_poly.type
_entity_poly.pdbx_seq_one_letter_code
_entity_poly.pdbx_strand_id
1 'polypeptide(L)'
;MLKLEQVKRRPEESEDCLREKAAALLRIPPEEILSLTVLRRAVDARPPICLVYTLAVEVKNERAVLRRSRCRQVSPYFPQRYTFIGTESAPNWHQTAPNVLPPVVVGAGPAGLFATLLLARAGLRPILLERGQPVEQRQKDVENFWSGGPLLPNSNVQFGEGGAGAFSDGKLNTGTKDPRHRFILEELVSCGAPESILVDAKPHVGTDMLHITLKNMKKKAPLSGGGHPLRPSAGGDRDPAGTTDGYHRRPWGRNLRLACPQSDFSVGPQRPGHGGKALWSGPFYGGQALCRGGAYRASAKPHGCRAV
;
A
#
# COMPACT_ATOMS: atom_id res chain seq x y z
N MET A 1 -20.98 6.16 -17.57
CA MET A 1 -21.06 4.68 -17.68
C MET A 1 -22.17 4.15 -16.80
N LEU A 2 -22.62 2.93 -17.05
CA LEU A 2 -23.57 2.20 -16.19
C LEU A 2 -22.84 1.09 -15.42
N LYS A 3 -23.12 0.98 -14.12
CA LYS A 3 -22.67 -0.11 -13.26
C LYS A 3 -23.74 -1.18 -13.21
N LEU A 4 -23.37 -2.42 -13.56
CA LEU A 4 -24.22 -3.59 -13.43
C LEU A 4 -23.68 -4.46 -12.30
N GLU A 5 -24.51 -4.76 -11.31
CA GLU A 5 -24.13 -5.59 -10.16
C GLU A 5 -24.82 -6.96 -10.22
N GLN A 6 -24.21 -7.96 -9.56
CA GLN A 6 -24.78 -9.31 -9.44
C GLN A 6 -24.99 -10.02 -10.80
N VAL A 7 -24.10 -9.77 -11.77
CA VAL A 7 -24.12 -10.49 -13.06
C VAL A 7 -23.52 -11.87 -12.84
N LYS A 8 -24.33 -12.93 -12.96
CA LYS A 8 -23.92 -14.31 -12.65
C LYS A 8 -23.46 -15.06 -13.90
N ARG A 9 -22.32 -15.72 -13.77
CA ARG A 9 -21.76 -16.65 -14.76
C ARG A 9 -21.42 -17.97 -14.07
N ARG A 10 -21.70 -19.09 -14.70
CA ARG A 10 -21.15 -20.37 -14.26
C ARG A 10 -19.65 -20.47 -14.59
N PRO A 11 -18.88 -21.31 -13.88
CA PRO A 11 -17.47 -21.52 -14.21
C PRO A 11 -17.24 -22.06 -15.63
N GLU A 12 -18.18 -22.84 -16.16
CA GLU A 12 -18.06 -23.51 -17.47
C GLU A 12 -18.44 -22.60 -18.65
N GLU A 13 -19.12 -21.49 -18.42
CA GLU A 13 -19.50 -20.52 -19.47
C GLU A 13 -18.30 -19.64 -19.86
N SER A 14 -18.14 -19.32 -21.16
CA SER A 14 -17.14 -18.34 -21.64
C SER A 14 -17.37 -16.95 -21.04
N GLU A 15 -16.32 -16.12 -20.90
CA GLU A 15 -16.47 -14.71 -20.51
C GLU A 15 -17.24 -13.88 -21.53
N ASP A 16 -17.32 -14.32 -22.79
CA ASP A 16 -18.07 -13.62 -23.85
C ASP A 16 -19.56 -13.45 -23.51
N CYS A 17 -20.12 -14.39 -22.73
CA CYS A 17 -21.51 -14.33 -22.31
C CYS A 17 -21.79 -13.15 -21.35
N LEU A 18 -20.76 -12.52 -20.75
CA LEU A 18 -20.93 -11.33 -19.92
C LEU A 18 -21.55 -10.18 -20.71
N ARG A 19 -21.18 -10.06 -22.00
CA ARG A 19 -21.71 -9.02 -22.89
C ARG A 19 -23.20 -9.22 -23.16
N GLU A 20 -23.60 -10.46 -23.44
CA GLU A 20 -25.00 -10.83 -23.67
C GLU A 20 -25.84 -10.63 -22.39
N LYS A 21 -25.33 -11.09 -21.24
CA LYS A 21 -26.00 -10.91 -19.95
C LYS A 21 -26.12 -9.43 -19.58
N ALA A 22 -25.11 -8.61 -19.87
CA ALA A 22 -25.18 -7.17 -19.68
C ALA A 22 -26.23 -6.52 -20.58
N ALA A 23 -26.26 -6.88 -21.87
CA ALA A 23 -27.23 -6.39 -22.85
C ALA A 23 -28.68 -6.73 -22.43
N ALA A 24 -28.91 -7.96 -21.96
CA ALA A 24 -30.20 -8.41 -21.45
C ALA A 24 -30.65 -7.60 -20.22
N LEU A 25 -29.75 -7.34 -19.26
CA LEU A 25 -30.05 -6.51 -18.09
C LEU A 25 -30.37 -5.05 -18.47
N LEU A 26 -29.72 -4.52 -19.51
CA LEU A 26 -29.92 -3.17 -20.02
C LEU A 26 -31.12 -3.06 -20.98
N ARG A 27 -31.67 -4.17 -21.47
CA ARG A 27 -32.73 -4.24 -22.48
C ARG A 27 -32.34 -3.51 -23.77
N ILE A 28 -31.13 -3.79 -24.24
CA ILE A 28 -30.57 -3.30 -25.50
C ILE A 28 -29.93 -4.45 -26.26
N PRO A 29 -29.77 -4.35 -27.59
CA PRO A 29 -28.95 -5.27 -28.36
C PRO A 29 -27.46 -5.20 -27.95
N PRO A 30 -26.70 -6.32 -27.96
CA PRO A 30 -25.28 -6.36 -27.57
C PRO A 30 -24.36 -5.43 -28.36
N GLU A 31 -24.75 -5.03 -29.56
CA GLU A 31 -24.03 -4.12 -30.47
C GLU A 31 -24.09 -2.66 -29.99
N GLU A 32 -25.09 -2.30 -29.17
CA GLU A 32 -25.20 -0.96 -28.58
C GLU A 32 -24.23 -0.74 -27.41
N ILE A 33 -23.59 -1.81 -26.91
CA ILE A 33 -22.53 -1.72 -25.90
C ILE A 33 -21.24 -1.25 -26.58
N LEU A 34 -20.74 -0.08 -26.19
CA LEU A 34 -19.48 0.46 -26.71
C LEU A 34 -18.27 -0.22 -26.06
N SER A 35 -18.30 -0.34 -24.75
CA SER A 35 -17.23 -0.97 -23.97
C SER A 35 -17.80 -1.69 -22.75
N LEU A 36 -17.11 -2.75 -22.32
CA LEU A 36 -17.44 -3.52 -21.13
C LEU A 36 -16.16 -3.75 -20.33
N THR A 37 -16.18 -3.36 -19.07
CA THR A 37 -15.05 -3.52 -18.15
C THR A 37 -15.50 -4.27 -16.90
N VAL A 38 -14.75 -5.30 -16.51
CA VAL A 38 -15.00 -5.98 -15.23
C VAL A 38 -14.44 -5.12 -14.11
N LEU A 39 -15.32 -4.65 -13.20
CA LEU A 39 -14.93 -3.89 -12.02
C LEU A 39 -14.63 -4.80 -10.82
N ARG A 40 -15.36 -5.92 -10.70
CA ARG A 40 -15.20 -6.88 -9.63
C ARG A 40 -15.66 -8.27 -10.06
N ARG A 41 -14.93 -9.31 -9.63
CA ARG A 41 -15.26 -10.73 -9.79
C ARG A 41 -15.22 -11.41 -8.43
N ALA A 42 -16.31 -12.04 -8.03
CA ALA A 42 -16.43 -12.80 -6.79
C ALA A 42 -16.86 -14.25 -7.08
N VAL A 43 -16.61 -15.15 -6.14
CA VAL A 43 -17.12 -16.53 -6.18
C VAL A 43 -18.28 -16.64 -5.18
N ASP A 44 -19.45 -17.03 -5.65
CA ASP A 44 -20.53 -17.57 -4.82
C ASP A 44 -20.34 -19.08 -4.73
N ALA A 45 -19.80 -19.54 -3.60
CA ALA A 45 -19.48 -20.94 -3.37
C ALA A 45 -20.69 -21.80 -2.97
N ARG A 46 -21.90 -21.22 -2.91
CA ARG A 46 -23.13 -21.98 -2.65
C ARG A 46 -23.55 -22.72 -3.92
N PRO A 47 -23.96 -23.99 -3.85
CA PRO A 47 -24.44 -24.72 -5.02
C PRO A 47 -25.70 -24.08 -5.65
N PRO A 48 -25.78 -23.95 -6.98
CA PRO A 48 -24.69 -24.17 -7.94
C PRO A 48 -23.63 -23.06 -7.86
N ILE A 49 -22.35 -23.44 -7.85
CA ILE A 49 -21.23 -22.49 -7.75
C ILE A 49 -21.29 -21.52 -8.93
N CYS A 50 -21.24 -20.21 -8.63
CA CYS A 50 -21.30 -19.17 -9.64
C CYS A 50 -20.20 -18.13 -9.43
N LEU A 51 -19.69 -17.57 -10.52
CA LEU A 51 -18.93 -16.34 -10.52
C LEU A 51 -19.90 -15.15 -10.60
N VAL A 52 -19.69 -14.17 -9.74
CA VAL A 52 -20.53 -12.98 -9.62
C VAL A 52 -19.71 -11.76 -10.01
N TYR A 53 -20.15 -11.07 -11.05
CA TYR A 53 -19.46 -9.94 -11.63
C TYR A 53 -20.16 -8.62 -11.28
N THR A 54 -19.33 -7.59 -11.17
CA THR A 54 -19.72 -6.19 -11.26
C THR A 54 -19.08 -5.63 -12.51
N LEU A 55 -19.87 -5.06 -13.41
CA LEU A 55 -19.43 -4.58 -14.71
C LEU A 55 -19.63 -3.07 -14.80
N ALA A 56 -18.72 -2.38 -15.47
CA ALA A 56 -18.94 -1.05 -16.02
C ALA A 56 -19.20 -1.19 -17.52
N VAL A 57 -20.29 -0.59 -18.00
CA VAL A 57 -20.72 -0.68 -19.38
C VAL A 57 -20.92 0.72 -19.93
N GLU A 58 -20.36 0.99 -21.10
CA GLU A 58 -20.52 2.24 -21.84
C GLU A 58 -21.49 2.04 -22.98
N VAL A 59 -22.43 2.97 -23.16
CA VAL A 59 -23.49 2.93 -24.18
C VAL A 59 -23.74 4.34 -24.71
N LYS A 60 -24.17 4.47 -25.98
CA LYS A 60 -24.37 5.80 -26.62
C LYS A 60 -25.39 6.70 -25.91
N ASN A 61 -26.40 6.13 -25.23
CA ASN A 61 -27.50 6.88 -24.59
C ASN A 61 -27.81 6.42 -23.15
N GLU A 62 -26.84 6.58 -22.23
CA GLU A 62 -26.90 6.04 -20.86
C GLU A 62 -28.18 6.37 -20.10
N ARG A 63 -28.67 7.62 -20.17
CA ARG A 63 -29.89 8.06 -19.47
C ARG A 63 -31.14 7.35 -19.98
N ALA A 64 -31.25 7.17 -21.30
CA ALA A 64 -32.40 6.50 -21.91
C ALA A 64 -32.38 5.00 -21.58
N VAL A 65 -31.20 4.37 -21.65
CA VAL A 65 -30.99 2.96 -21.31
C VAL A 65 -31.30 2.71 -19.84
N LEU A 66 -30.82 3.56 -18.93
CA LEU A 66 -31.09 3.44 -17.50
C LEU A 66 -32.59 3.54 -17.19
N ARG A 67 -33.32 4.45 -17.84
CA ARG A 67 -34.78 4.57 -17.69
C ARG A 67 -35.53 3.35 -18.23
N ARG A 68 -35.01 2.71 -19.29
CA ARG A 68 -35.62 1.54 -19.95
C ARG A 68 -35.39 0.26 -19.16
N SER A 69 -34.19 0.05 -18.63
CA SER A 69 -33.82 -1.20 -17.95
C SER A 69 -34.73 -1.49 -16.74
N ARG A 70 -35.10 -0.45 -15.97
CA ARG A 70 -35.88 -0.52 -14.72
C ARG A 70 -35.35 -1.59 -13.75
N CYS A 71 -34.07 -1.94 -13.86
CA CYS A 71 -33.47 -3.03 -13.12
C CYS A 71 -32.70 -2.48 -11.92
N ARG A 72 -32.97 -3.00 -10.72
CA ARG A 72 -32.30 -2.58 -9.48
C ARG A 72 -30.79 -2.86 -9.47
N GLN A 73 -30.33 -3.76 -10.36
CA GLN A 73 -28.93 -4.09 -10.53
C GLN A 73 -28.15 -3.06 -11.36
N VAL A 74 -28.84 -2.11 -12.00
CA VAL A 74 -28.24 -1.11 -12.89
C VAL A 74 -28.25 0.25 -12.20
N SER A 75 -27.09 0.90 -12.12
CA SER A 75 -26.95 2.23 -11.54
C SER A 75 -25.98 3.08 -12.36
N PRO A 76 -26.02 4.43 -12.28
CA PRO A 76 -24.97 5.27 -12.84
C PRO A 76 -23.60 4.91 -12.23
N TYR A 77 -22.57 4.87 -13.06
CA TYR A 77 -21.19 4.66 -12.63
C TYR A 77 -20.34 5.89 -12.92
N PHE A 78 -19.73 6.41 -11.87
CA PHE A 78 -18.73 7.46 -11.93
C PHE A 78 -17.40 6.88 -11.42
N PRO A 79 -16.43 6.60 -12.31
CA PRO A 79 -15.12 6.11 -11.90
C PRO A 79 -14.45 7.11 -10.94
N GLN A 80 -14.21 6.69 -9.71
CA GLN A 80 -13.41 7.48 -8.77
C GLN A 80 -11.93 7.22 -9.06
N ARG A 81 -11.24 8.23 -9.56
CA ARG A 81 -9.78 8.18 -9.73
C ARG A 81 -9.13 8.95 -8.61
N TYR A 82 -8.28 8.26 -7.84
CA TYR A 82 -7.37 8.95 -6.95
C TYR A 82 -6.36 9.71 -7.80
N THR A 83 -6.31 11.03 -7.61
CA THR A 83 -5.28 11.86 -8.21
C THR A 83 -4.24 12.13 -7.12
N PHE A 84 -3.00 11.73 -7.37
CA PHE A 84 -1.90 12.07 -6.48
C PHE A 84 -1.67 13.58 -6.55
N ILE A 85 -1.99 14.29 -5.47
CA ILE A 85 -1.76 15.73 -5.33
C ILE A 85 -0.30 15.91 -4.93
N GLY A 86 0.60 15.82 -5.91
CA GLY A 86 2.03 15.67 -5.67
C GLY A 86 2.90 16.90 -5.89
N THR A 87 2.46 17.86 -6.70
CA THR A 87 3.40 18.86 -7.25
C THR A 87 2.83 20.27 -7.42
N GLU A 88 1.51 20.45 -7.50
CA GLU A 88 0.92 21.78 -7.73
C GLU A 88 0.79 22.62 -6.45
N SER A 89 0.87 21.98 -5.28
CA SER A 89 0.67 22.64 -3.98
C SER A 89 1.74 22.28 -2.94
N ALA A 90 2.69 21.40 -3.28
CA ALA A 90 3.86 21.22 -2.44
C ALA A 90 4.67 22.52 -2.54
N PRO A 91 4.89 23.26 -1.44
CA PRO A 91 5.68 24.47 -1.52
C PRO A 91 7.04 24.11 -2.12
N ASN A 92 7.62 25.00 -2.93
CA ASN A 92 8.99 24.84 -3.44
C ASN A 92 10.04 24.94 -2.32
N TRP A 93 9.72 24.60 -1.06
CA TRP A 93 10.61 24.66 0.10
C TRP A 93 11.93 23.93 -0.19
N HIS A 94 11.86 22.79 -0.90
CA HIS A 94 13.01 21.99 -1.32
C HIS A 94 13.80 22.56 -2.52
N GLN A 95 13.24 23.50 -3.29
CA GLN A 95 13.91 24.17 -4.40
C GLN A 95 14.41 25.59 -4.03
N THR A 96 13.88 26.19 -2.97
CA THR A 96 14.13 27.60 -2.61
C THR A 96 15.01 27.78 -1.37
N ALA A 97 15.22 26.74 -0.56
CA ALA A 97 16.11 26.82 0.60
C ALA A 97 17.42 26.03 0.35
N PRO A 98 18.60 26.67 0.47
CA PRO A 98 19.90 26.06 0.18
C PRO A 98 20.31 24.91 1.12
N ASN A 99 19.48 24.55 2.11
CA ASN A 99 19.79 23.55 3.14
C ASN A 99 18.66 22.54 3.38
N VAL A 100 17.84 22.26 2.36
CA VAL A 100 16.80 21.24 2.50
C VAL A 100 17.41 19.84 2.46
N LEU A 101 17.29 19.15 3.59
CA LEU A 101 17.72 17.77 3.72
C LEU A 101 16.66 16.85 3.09
N PRO A 102 17.08 15.81 2.34
CA PRO A 102 16.15 14.89 1.72
C PRO A 102 15.30 14.18 2.80
N PRO A 103 14.03 13.88 2.51
CA PRO A 103 13.19 13.11 3.41
C PRO A 103 13.77 11.70 3.56
N VAL A 104 13.78 11.22 4.80
CA VAL A 104 14.31 9.90 5.13
C VAL A 104 13.16 8.96 5.45
N VAL A 105 13.09 7.85 4.71
CA VAL A 105 12.13 6.78 4.93
C VAL A 105 12.86 5.60 5.56
N VAL A 106 12.37 5.13 6.71
CA VAL A 106 12.95 3.98 7.43
C VAL A 106 12.05 2.76 7.30
N GLY A 107 12.60 1.71 6.70
CA GLY A 107 11.97 0.42 6.42
C GLY A 107 11.60 0.28 4.94
N ALA A 108 12.16 -0.72 4.27
CA ALA A 108 11.85 -1.05 2.86
C ALA A 108 10.73 -2.09 2.74
N GLY A 109 9.74 -2.04 3.64
CA GLY A 109 8.48 -2.77 3.49
C GLY A 109 7.51 -2.06 2.54
N PRO A 110 6.30 -2.61 2.30
CA PRO A 110 5.33 -2.00 1.38
C PRO A 110 5.03 -0.53 1.69
N ALA A 111 4.78 -0.18 2.96
CA ALA A 111 4.51 1.20 3.36
C ALA A 111 5.67 2.15 3.03
N GLY A 112 6.90 1.78 3.38
CA GLY A 112 8.07 2.61 3.10
C GLY A 112 8.41 2.69 1.61
N LEU A 113 8.20 1.62 0.85
CA LEU A 113 8.38 1.63 -0.60
C LEU A 113 7.36 2.55 -1.29
N PHE A 114 6.09 2.50 -0.89
CA PHE A 114 5.07 3.44 -1.38
C PHE A 114 5.36 4.88 -0.98
N ALA A 115 5.74 5.13 0.28
CA ALA A 115 6.12 6.47 0.73
C ALA A 115 7.29 7.02 -0.08
N THR A 116 8.34 6.22 -0.26
CA THR A 116 9.52 6.57 -1.07
C THR A 116 9.14 6.86 -2.52
N LEU A 117 8.31 6.02 -3.14
CA LEU A 117 7.85 6.23 -4.51
C LEU A 117 7.06 7.55 -4.64
N LEU A 118 6.14 7.83 -3.72
CA LEU A 118 5.33 9.04 -3.75
C LEU A 118 6.17 10.30 -3.50
N LEU A 119 7.10 10.27 -2.54
CA LEU A 119 8.05 11.35 -2.30
C LEU A 119 8.94 11.60 -3.53
N ALA A 120 9.40 10.53 -4.18
CA ALA A 120 10.18 10.64 -5.40
C ALA A 120 9.37 11.24 -6.56
N ARG A 121 8.10 10.83 -6.72
CA ARG A 121 7.15 11.42 -7.69
C ARG A 121 6.83 12.89 -7.40
N ALA A 122 6.89 13.29 -6.14
CA ALA A 122 6.79 14.69 -5.72
C ALA A 122 8.10 15.48 -5.90
N GLY A 123 9.16 14.86 -6.44
CA GLY A 123 10.45 15.51 -6.69
C GLY A 123 11.37 15.58 -5.47
N LEU A 124 10.99 14.99 -4.33
CA LEU A 124 11.65 15.19 -3.04
C LEU A 124 12.89 14.30 -2.79
N ARG A 125 13.43 13.59 -3.78
CA ARG A 125 14.75 12.91 -3.69
C ARG A 125 14.97 12.10 -2.38
N PRO A 126 14.04 11.21 -1.99
CA PRO A 126 14.09 10.53 -0.69
C PRO A 126 15.31 9.61 -0.52
N ILE A 127 15.70 9.42 0.75
CA ILE A 127 16.65 8.41 1.19
C ILE A 127 15.88 7.26 1.83
N LEU A 128 16.01 6.04 1.29
CA LEU A 128 15.41 4.83 1.85
C LEU A 128 16.44 4.01 2.63
N LEU A 129 16.13 3.72 3.89
CA LEU A 129 16.98 2.96 4.80
C LEU A 129 16.30 1.64 5.21
N GLU A 130 17.01 0.53 5.13
CA GLU A 130 16.52 -0.80 5.55
C GLU A 130 17.56 -1.47 6.46
N ARG A 131 17.13 -2.10 7.56
CA ARG A 131 18.07 -2.78 8.49
C ARG A 131 18.56 -4.13 7.97
N GLY A 132 17.74 -4.80 7.18
CA GLY A 132 18.06 -6.13 6.67
C GLY A 132 18.67 -6.13 5.29
N GLN A 133 18.77 -7.32 4.72
CA GLN A 133 19.46 -7.55 3.46
C GLN A 133 18.57 -7.26 2.24
N PRO A 134 19.18 -7.00 1.07
CA PRO A 134 18.50 -7.03 -0.22
C PRO A 134 17.78 -8.37 -0.44
N VAL A 135 16.71 -8.34 -1.24
CA VAL A 135 15.78 -9.48 -1.35
C VAL A 135 16.44 -10.79 -1.76
N GLU A 136 17.44 -10.75 -2.65
CA GLU A 136 18.15 -11.95 -3.13
C GLU A 136 19.00 -12.61 -2.05
N GLN A 137 19.71 -11.80 -1.25
CA GLN A 137 20.50 -12.32 -0.14
C GLN A 137 19.58 -12.77 1.01
N ARG A 138 18.54 -11.99 1.29
CA ARG A 138 17.52 -12.29 2.29
C ARG A 138 16.83 -13.63 2.02
N GLN A 139 16.54 -13.93 0.75
CA GLN A 139 15.95 -15.22 0.36
C GLN A 139 16.85 -16.39 0.75
N LYS A 140 18.15 -16.31 0.43
CA LYS A 140 19.14 -17.33 0.83
C LYS A 140 19.24 -17.46 2.35
N ASP A 141 19.23 -16.34 3.06
CA ASP A 141 19.31 -16.32 4.53
C ASP A 141 18.09 -17.00 5.17
N VAL A 142 16.89 -16.78 4.61
CA VAL A 142 15.64 -17.43 5.06
C VAL A 142 15.62 -18.91 4.71
N GLU A 143 16.01 -19.30 3.50
CA GLU A 143 16.10 -20.69 3.07
C GLU A 143 17.08 -21.48 3.95
N ASN A 144 18.27 -20.93 4.21
CA ASN A 144 19.25 -21.54 5.09
C ASN A 144 18.73 -21.72 6.53
N PHE A 145 17.95 -20.76 7.04
CA PHE A 145 17.30 -20.90 8.34
C PHE A 145 16.28 -22.04 8.33
N TRP A 146 15.44 -22.15 7.29
CA TRP A 146 14.47 -23.24 7.15
C TRP A 146 15.12 -24.61 7.00
N SER A 147 16.32 -24.70 6.42
CA SER A 147 17.09 -25.95 6.34
C SER A 147 17.86 -26.30 7.61
N GLY A 148 17.61 -25.63 8.73
CA GLY A 148 18.24 -25.91 10.03
C GLY A 148 19.48 -25.07 10.37
N GLY A 149 19.80 -24.08 9.54
CA GLY A 149 20.84 -23.09 9.82
C GLY A 149 20.45 -22.10 10.91
N PRO A 150 21.40 -21.26 11.38
CA PRO A 150 21.14 -20.28 12.44
C PRO A 150 20.24 -19.14 11.95
N LEU A 151 19.37 -18.64 12.84
CA LEU A 151 18.58 -17.44 12.59
C LEU A 151 19.49 -16.20 12.50
N LEU A 152 19.39 -15.45 11.41
CA LEU A 152 20.03 -14.13 11.28
C LEU A 152 19.08 -13.03 11.78
N PRO A 153 19.37 -12.33 12.90
CA PRO A 153 18.41 -11.39 13.51
C PRO A 153 18.07 -10.17 12.66
N ASN A 154 18.92 -9.84 11.69
CA ASN A 154 18.72 -8.72 10.77
C ASN A 154 18.30 -9.16 9.36
N SER A 155 18.27 -10.46 9.05
CA SER A 155 17.90 -10.96 7.71
C SER A 155 17.05 -12.21 7.86
N ASN A 156 15.74 -12.03 7.87
CA ASN A 156 14.79 -13.09 8.13
C ASN A 156 13.43 -12.76 7.51
N VAL A 157 12.43 -13.61 7.76
CA VAL A 157 11.05 -13.47 7.26
C VAL A 157 10.45 -12.08 7.55
N GLN A 158 10.91 -11.38 8.59
CA GLN A 158 10.39 -10.06 8.97
C GLN A 158 11.25 -8.88 8.50
N PHE A 159 12.57 -9.01 8.54
CA PHE A 159 13.50 -7.91 8.29
C PHE A 159 14.30 -8.09 7.01
N GLY A 160 14.43 -6.98 6.26
CA GLY A 160 15.05 -6.91 4.94
C GLY A 160 14.12 -6.32 3.89
N GLU A 161 14.62 -6.23 2.66
CA GLU A 161 13.89 -5.62 1.55
C GLU A 161 12.54 -6.32 1.29
N GLY A 162 11.49 -5.52 1.12
CA GLY A 162 10.10 -5.96 1.02
C GLY A 162 9.42 -6.21 2.37
N GLY A 163 10.14 -6.10 3.49
CA GLY A 163 9.62 -6.26 4.85
C GLY A 163 8.92 -7.62 5.07
N ALA A 164 8.01 -7.69 6.03
CA ALA A 164 7.23 -8.91 6.28
C ALA A 164 6.34 -9.33 5.09
N GLY A 165 6.00 -8.40 4.20
CA GLY A 165 5.16 -8.68 3.03
C GLY A 165 5.84 -9.62 2.03
N ALA A 166 7.16 -9.55 1.87
CA ALA A 166 7.89 -10.30 0.84
C ALA A 166 7.72 -11.82 0.92
N PHE A 167 7.52 -12.38 2.12
CA PHE A 167 7.35 -13.82 2.37
C PHE A 167 5.92 -14.17 2.80
N SER A 168 4.95 -13.33 2.43
CA SER A 168 3.53 -13.57 2.70
C SER A 168 2.80 -14.10 1.46
N ASP A 169 1.62 -14.68 1.66
CA ASP A 169 0.70 -15.10 0.59
C ASP A 169 0.19 -13.90 -0.28
N GLY A 170 0.56 -12.67 0.09
CA GLY A 170 0.25 -11.48 -0.70
C GLY A 170 -1.23 -11.15 -0.79
N LYS A 171 -2.02 -11.52 0.23
CA LYS A 171 -3.45 -11.17 0.33
C LYS A 171 -3.61 -9.67 0.53
N LEU A 172 -4.38 -9.02 -0.35
CA LEU A 172 -4.59 -7.57 -0.34
C LEU A 172 -5.98 -7.21 0.20
N ASN A 173 -6.33 -7.76 1.37
CA ASN A 173 -7.62 -7.51 2.00
C ASN A 173 -7.61 -6.16 2.71
N THR A 174 -8.65 -5.35 2.49
CA THR A 174 -8.86 -4.09 3.21
C THR A 174 -10.26 -4.08 3.82
N GLY A 175 -10.40 -3.55 5.03
CA GLY A 175 -11.70 -3.36 5.69
C GLY A 175 -12.35 -2.00 5.39
N THR A 176 -11.69 -1.17 4.58
CA THR A 176 -12.07 0.23 4.35
C THR A 176 -12.50 0.46 2.90
N LYS A 177 -13.25 1.54 2.66
CA LYS A 177 -13.69 1.96 1.32
C LYS A 177 -12.95 3.21 0.91
N ASP A 178 -11.66 3.08 0.63
CA ASP A 178 -10.80 4.22 0.28
C ASP A 178 -10.49 4.24 -1.23
N PRO A 179 -10.67 5.39 -1.92
CA PRO A 179 -10.34 5.50 -3.34
C PRO A 179 -8.86 5.24 -3.65
N ARG A 180 -7.96 5.41 -2.68
CA ARG A 180 -6.51 5.15 -2.83
C ARG A 180 -6.20 3.66 -3.01
N HIS A 181 -7.10 2.76 -2.62
CA HIS A 181 -6.89 1.32 -2.82
C HIS A 181 -6.70 0.99 -4.30
N ARG A 182 -7.49 1.61 -5.18
CA ARG A 182 -7.37 1.38 -6.62
C ARG A 182 -5.98 1.78 -7.12
N PHE A 183 -5.50 2.95 -6.71
CA PHE A 183 -4.16 3.43 -7.03
C PHE A 183 -3.06 2.47 -6.55
N ILE A 184 -3.16 1.96 -5.32
CA ILE A 184 -2.21 0.98 -4.77
C ILE A 184 -2.16 -0.29 -5.62
N LEU A 185 -3.32 -0.83 -5.99
CA LEU A 185 -3.41 -2.05 -6.81
C LEU A 185 -2.85 -1.83 -8.21
N GLU A 186 -3.19 -0.71 -8.85
CA GLU A 186 -2.65 -0.34 -10.17
C GLU A 186 -1.13 -0.16 -10.12
N GLU A 187 -0.59 0.44 -9.05
CA GLU A 187 0.85 0.57 -8.89
C GLU A 187 1.53 -0.81 -8.74
N LEU A 188 0.94 -1.72 -7.97
CA LEU A 188 1.45 -3.10 -7.85
C LEU A 188 1.43 -3.83 -9.21
N VAL A 189 0.33 -3.74 -9.96
CA VAL A 189 0.26 -4.32 -11.32
C VAL A 189 1.32 -3.73 -12.23
N SER A 190 1.49 -2.41 -12.20
CA SER A 190 2.53 -1.73 -12.99
C SER A 190 3.95 -2.14 -12.61
N CYS A 191 4.13 -2.78 -11.44
CA CYS A 191 5.39 -3.33 -10.95
C CYS A 191 5.52 -4.85 -11.16
N GLY A 192 4.55 -5.50 -11.82
CA GLY A 192 4.58 -6.91 -12.18
C GLY A 192 3.64 -7.82 -11.37
N ALA A 193 2.76 -7.27 -10.53
CA ALA A 193 1.70 -8.07 -9.92
C ALA A 193 0.64 -8.49 -10.95
N PRO A 194 -0.08 -9.60 -10.74
CA PRO A 194 -1.06 -10.09 -11.72
C PRO A 194 -2.25 -9.12 -11.86
N GLU A 195 -2.72 -8.90 -13.09
CA GLU A 195 -3.85 -7.98 -13.36
C GLU A 195 -5.15 -8.41 -12.67
N SER A 196 -5.28 -9.69 -12.34
CA SER A 196 -6.43 -10.24 -11.61
C SER A 196 -6.68 -9.55 -10.27
N ILE A 197 -5.66 -8.98 -9.62
CA ILE A 197 -5.84 -8.24 -8.35
C ILE A 197 -6.72 -6.99 -8.50
N LEU A 198 -6.87 -6.47 -9.71
CA LEU A 198 -7.70 -5.29 -10.00
C LEU A 198 -9.20 -5.63 -10.02
N VAL A 199 -9.55 -6.89 -10.22
CA VAL A 199 -10.92 -7.36 -10.39
C VAL A 199 -11.34 -8.32 -9.29
N ASP A 200 -10.44 -9.12 -8.74
CA ASP A 200 -10.83 -10.16 -7.80
C ASP A 200 -11.34 -9.60 -6.47
N ALA A 201 -12.39 -10.24 -5.95
CA ALA A 201 -13.06 -9.83 -4.73
C ALA A 201 -12.19 -9.98 -3.48
N LYS A 202 -11.26 -10.94 -3.52
CA LYS A 202 -10.24 -11.26 -2.53
C LYS A 202 -8.89 -11.33 -3.25
N PRO A 203 -8.31 -10.17 -3.60
CA PRO A 203 -7.12 -10.13 -4.44
C PRO A 203 -5.91 -10.71 -3.70
N HIS A 204 -5.10 -11.48 -4.43
CA HIS A 204 -3.86 -12.05 -3.95
C HIS A 204 -2.78 -11.88 -5.02
N VAL A 205 -1.60 -11.38 -4.62
CA VAL A 205 -0.45 -11.27 -5.53
C VAL A 205 0.20 -12.63 -5.75
N GLY A 206 0.15 -13.50 -4.74
CA GLY A 206 0.85 -14.78 -4.70
C GLY A 206 2.22 -14.66 -4.03
N THR A 207 2.61 -15.70 -3.30
CA THR A 207 3.83 -15.78 -2.49
C THR A 207 5.10 -15.47 -3.29
N ASP A 208 5.19 -15.98 -4.52
CA ASP A 208 6.40 -15.85 -5.34
C ASP A 208 6.46 -14.54 -6.14
N MET A 209 5.38 -13.76 -6.16
CA MET A 209 5.29 -12.56 -7.00
C MET A 209 5.45 -11.27 -6.20
N LEU A 210 5.12 -11.28 -4.91
CA LEU A 210 5.13 -10.05 -4.12
C LEU A 210 6.55 -9.50 -3.92
N HIS A 211 7.53 -10.36 -3.66
CA HIS A 211 8.93 -9.93 -3.53
C HIS A 211 9.47 -9.33 -4.84
N ILE A 212 9.09 -9.88 -6.01
CA ILE A 212 9.41 -9.35 -7.34
C ILE A 212 8.77 -7.97 -7.53
N THR A 213 7.48 -7.87 -7.20
CA THR A 213 6.70 -6.63 -7.33
C THR A 213 7.33 -5.50 -6.50
N LEU A 214 7.67 -5.78 -5.24
CA LEU A 214 8.28 -4.80 -4.33
C LEU A 214 9.69 -4.39 -4.77
N LYS A 215 10.49 -5.32 -5.29
CA LYS A 215 11.80 -5.03 -5.89
C LYS A 215 11.67 -4.10 -7.09
N ASN A 216 10.70 -4.36 -7.98
CA ASN A 216 10.43 -3.51 -9.13
C ASN A 216 9.93 -2.12 -8.73
N MET A 217 9.11 -2.03 -7.68
CA MET A 217 8.67 -0.76 -7.11
C MET A 217 9.85 0.07 -6.61
N LYS A 218 10.81 -0.55 -5.89
CA LYS A 218 12.05 0.12 -5.47
C LYS A 218 12.82 0.69 -6.67
N LYS A 219 12.93 -0.06 -7.76
CA LYS A 219 13.63 0.38 -8.99
C LYS A 219 12.95 1.58 -9.66
N LYS A 220 11.63 1.75 -9.50
CA LYS A 220 10.89 2.91 -10.04
C LYS A 220 11.13 4.21 -9.29
N ALA A 221 11.58 4.16 -8.03
CA ALA A 221 11.82 5.36 -7.25
C ALA A 221 13.25 5.88 -7.47
N PRO A 222 13.45 7.08 -8.05
CA PRO A 222 14.78 7.70 -8.10
C PRO A 222 15.22 8.09 -6.67
N LEU A 223 16.23 7.39 -6.15
CA LEU A 223 16.80 7.61 -4.81
C LEU A 223 18.03 8.52 -4.87
N SER A 224 18.18 9.41 -3.90
CA SER A 224 19.43 10.17 -3.73
C SER A 224 20.41 9.36 -2.88
N GLY A 225 21.30 8.64 -3.56
CA GLY A 225 22.15 7.62 -2.95
C GLY A 225 21.40 6.30 -2.82
N GLY A 226 22.00 5.20 -3.26
CA GLY A 226 21.33 3.90 -3.38
C GLY A 226 20.68 3.42 -2.07
N GLY A 227 19.71 2.51 -2.17
CA GLY A 227 19.17 1.84 -0.98
C GLY A 227 20.29 1.08 -0.27
N HIS A 228 20.66 1.50 0.93
CA HIS A 228 21.82 0.96 1.63
C HIS A 228 21.41 0.35 2.98
N PRO A 229 21.93 -0.84 3.35
CA PRO A 229 21.61 -1.46 4.63
C PRO A 229 22.08 -0.62 5.83
N LEU A 230 21.23 -0.43 6.83
CA LEU A 230 21.57 0.13 8.14
C LEU A 230 22.26 -0.96 8.97
N ARG A 231 23.55 -0.78 9.27
CA ARG A 231 24.18 -1.55 10.36
C ARG A 231 23.66 -1.04 11.71
N PRO A 232 23.31 -1.91 12.67
CA PRO A 232 22.90 -1.47 13.99
C PRO A 232 24.06 -0.72 14.69
N SER A 233 23.79 0.47 15.22
CA SER A 233 24.57 1.04 16.32
C SER A 233 23.94 0.58 17.62
N ALA A 234 24.75 0.09 18.55
CA ALA A 234 24.33 -0.05 19.94
C ALA A 234 24.03 1.34 20.51
N GLY A 235 22.90 1.48 21.21
CA GLY A 235 22.55 2.66 22.01
C GLY A 235 22.07 3.87 21.21
N GLY A 236 20.80 4.23 21.36
CA GLY A 236 20.31 5.58 21.07
C GLY A 236 19.90 6.21 22.39
N ASP A 237 20.71 7.14 22.90
CA ASP A 237 20.32 7.97 24.04
C ASP A 237 19.28 9.00 23.60
N ARG A 238 18.27 9.22 24.43
CA ARG A 238 17.25 10.25 24.24
C ARG A 238 17.75 11.58 24.79
N ASP A 239 17.70 12.63 23.97
CA ASP A 239 17.90 14.00 24.42
C ASP A 239 16.66 14.48 25.22
N PRO A 240 16.80 15.27 26.32
CA PRO A 240 15.68 15.64 27.18
C PRO A 240 14.63 16.56 26.54
N ALA A 241 14.87 17.04 25.31
CA ALA A 241 14.03 18.03 24.61
C ALA A 241 12.99 17.44 23.64
N GLY A 242 12.87 16.11 23.52
CA GLY A 242 11.78 15.47 22.75
C GLY A 242 11.84 15.65 21.22
N THR A 243 12.96 16.14 20.69
CA THR A 243 13.20 16.18 19.23
C THR A 243 13.97 14.90 18.86
N THR A 244 13.51 14.14 17.86
CA THR A 244 14.21 12.92 17.40
C THR A 244 15.46 13.31 16.64
N ASP A 245 16.59 13.38 17.34
CA ASP A 245 17.89 13.64 16.73
C ASP A 245 18.49 12.33 16.18
N GLY A 246 18.70 12.30 14.86
CA GLY A 246 19.74 11.53 14.15
C GLY A 246 19.77 9.99 14.24
N TYR A 247 19.75 9.33 13.07
CA TYR A 247 20.31 7.99 12.92
C TYR A 247 21.84 8.06 12.73
N HIS A 248 22.60 7.35 13.56
CA HIS A 248 24.05 7.24 13.43
C HIS A 248 24.44 6.19 12.37
N ARG A 249 25.22 6.62 11.37
CA ARG A 249 25.97 5.75 10.46
C ARG A 249 27.47 5.87 10.71
N ARG A 250 28.18 4.74 10.69
CA ARG A 250 29.62 4.68 10.42
C ARG A 250 29.87 3.94 9.11
N PRO A 251 30.03 4.69 8.02
CA PRO A 251 31.06 4.32 7.05
C PRO A 251 31.91 5.56 6.77
N TRP A 252 33.24 5.42 6.83
CA TRP A 252 34.25 6.47 6.60
C TRP A 252 34.51 7.44 7.75
N GLY A 253 35.10 6.99 8.87
CA GLY A 253 35.88 7.85 9.80
C GLY A 253 35.22 9.11 10.40
N ARG A 254 33.99 9.44 10.07
CA ARG A 254 33.23 10.62 10.49
C ARG A 254 31.77 10.24 10.63
N ASN A 255 31.17 10.62 11.76
CA ASN A 255 29.77 10.38 12.07
C ASN A 255 28.90 11.19 11.10
N LEU A 256 28.11 10.53 10.24
CA LEU A 256 27.08 11.21 9.49
C LEU A 256 25.86 11.38 10.41
N ARG A 257 25.62 12.61 10.89
CA ARG A 257 24.34 12.98 11.52
C ARG A 257 23.39 13.38 10.40
N LEU A 258 22.38 12.56 10.15
CA LEU A 258 21.23 12.98 9.35
C LEU A 258 20.31 13.76 10.29
N ALA A 259 20.52 15.07 10.38
CA ALA A 259 19.44 15.95 10.83
C ALA A 259 18.37 15.88 9.74
N CYS A 260 17.15 15.46 10.05
CA CYS A 260 16.06 15.56 9.08
C CYS A 260 14.83 16.02 9.84
N PRO A 261 14.26 17.19 9.50
CA PRO A 261 13.06 17.68 10.17
C PRO A 261 11.82 16.81 9.86
N GLN A 262 11.92 15.87 8.90
CA GLN A 262 10.82 14.98 8.48
C GLN A 262 11.34 13.53 8.33
N SER A 263 11.08 12.71 9.35
CA SER A 263 11.36 11.27 9.33
C SER A 263 10.07 10.47 9.39
N ASP A 264 9.82 9.64 8.37
CA ASP A 264 8.69 8.70 8.38
C ASP A 264 9.15 7.31 8.84
N PHE A 265 8.59 6.86 9.97
CA PHE A 265 8.85 5.53 10.53
C PHE A 265 7.83 4.52 10.00
N SER A 266 8.21 3.74 8.99
CA SER A 266 7.40 2.66 8.42
C SER A 266 7.84 1.27 8.91
N VAL A 267 8.29 1.18 10.17
CA VAL A 267 8.81 -0.06 10.75
C VAL A 267 7.66 -0.94 11.23
N GLY A 268 7.65 -2.21 10.81
CA GLY A 268 6.64 -3.19 11.23
C GLY A 268 6.62 -3.44 12.76
N PRO A 269 5.55 -4.04 13.30
CA PRO A 269 5.29 -4.10 14.74
C PRO A 269 6.26 -4.95 15.58
N GLN A 270 7.18 -5.70 14.97
CA GLN A 270 8.01 -6.70 15.66
C GLN A 270 9.35 -6.14 16.19
N ARG A 271 9.39 -4.91 16.66
CA ARG A 271 10.61 -4.33 17.26
C ARG A 271 10.84 -4.95 18.66
N PRO A 272 12.02 -5.49 18.98
CA PRO A 272 12.31 -5.92 20.34
C PRO A 272 12.60 -4.67 21.20
N GLY A 273 11.79 -4.44 22.23
CA GLY A 273 12.05 -3.44 23.29
C GLY A 273 10.89 -2.50 23.63
N HIS A 274 10.35 -2.68 24.84
CA HIS A 274 9.32 -1.92 25.58
C HIS A 274 7.87 -2.00 25.10
N GLY A 275 7.06 -2.73 25.90
CA GLY A 275 5.61 -2.81 25.77
C GLY A 275 4.94 -1.45 25.85
N GLY A 276 4.55 -0.94 24.68
CA GLY A 276 3.61 0.15 24.51
C GLY A 276 2.80 -0.15 23.27
N LYS A 277 1.48 -0.30 23.40
CA LYS A 277 0.57 -0.38 22.27
C LYS A 277 0.78 0.87 21.41
N ALA A 278 1.25 0.71 20.17
CA ALA A 278 1.18 1.78 19.18
C ALA A 278 -0.28 1.94 18.77
N LEU A 279 -1.03 2.75 19.52
CA LEU A 279 -2.33 3.26 19.09
C LEU A 279 -2.09 4.23 17.92
N TRP A 280 -2.39 3.76 16.71
CA TRP A 280 -2.60 4.65 15.57
C TRP A 280 -3.95 5.36 15.76
N SER A 281 -3.92 6.52 16.37
CA SER A 281 -5.05 7.45 16.40
C SER A 281 -4.52 8.88 16.37
N GLY A 282 -4.56 9.51 15.20
CA GLY A 282 -4.29 10.93 15.02
C GLY A 282 -4.81 11.40 13.67
N PRO A 283 -5.74 12.36 13.60
CA PRO A 283 -6.25 12.88 12.35
C PRO A 283 -5.20 13.78 11.69
N PHE A 284 -5.09 13.70 10.36
CA PHE A 284 -4.44 14.71 9.55
C PHE A 284 -5.25 16.01 9.68
N TYR A 285 -4.75 16.98 10.44
CA TYR A 285 -5.18 18.37 10.32
C TYR A 285 -3.97 19.21 9.92
N GLY A 286 -4.06 19.77 8.71
CA GLY A 286 -3.29 20.95 8.35
C GLY A 286 -3.73 22.11 9.23
N GLY A 287 -2.76 22.71 9.91
CA GLY A 287 -3.00 23.88 10.75
C GLY A 287 -1.72 24.22 11.51
N GLN A 288 -1.17 25.40 11.20
CA GLN A 288 -0.10 26.01 11.99
C GLN A 288 -0.50 26.04 13.47
N ALA A 289 0.33 25.52 14.36
CA ALA A 289 0.17 25.75 15.80
C ALA A 289 1.53 25.98 16.43
N LEU A 290 1.75 27.23 16.84
CA LEU A 290 2.86 27.69 17.66
C LEU A 290 2.95 26.86 18.95
N CYS A 291 4.18 26.56 19.36
CA CYS A 291 4.52 26.00 20.65
C CYS A 291 4.01 26.88 21.80
N ARG A 292 3.22 26.31 22.72
CA ARG A 292 3.20 26.72 24.13
C ARG A 292 3.11 25.49 25.02
N GLY A 293 4.06 25.40 25.95
CA GLY A 293 4.22 24.28 26.87
C GLY A 293 3.09 24.15 27.88
N GLY A 294 2.76 22.91 28.23
CA GLY A 294 1.85 22.56 29.31
C GLY A 294 1.89 21.06 29.55
N ALA A 295 2.46 20.65 30.69
CA ALA A 295 2.57 19.26 31.09
C ALA A 295 1.19 18.71 31.52
N TYR A 296 0.76 17.58 30.97
CA TYR A 296 -0.36 16.79 31.50
C TYR A 296 0.13 15.44 32.02
N ARG A 297 -0.03 15.21 33.33
CA ARG A 297 0.11 13.90 33.98
C ARG A 297 -1.13 13.06 33.69
N ALA A 298 -0.97 11.85 33.14
CA ALA A 298 -2.04 10.87 33.05
C ALA A 298 -2.03 9.97 34.29
N SER A 299 -3.17 9.89 35.01
CA SER A 299 -3.41 8.90 36.06
C SER A 299 -3.90 7.59 35.42
N ALA A 300 -3.35 6.46 35.86
CA ALA A 300 -3.79 5.14 35.45
C ALA A 300 -4.88 4.64 36.41
N LYS A 301 -6.03 4.22 35.87
CA LYS A 301 -6.94 3.30 36.57
C LYS A 301 -6.91 1.93 35.88
N PRO A 302 -6.81 0.82 36.62
CA PRO A 302 -6.80 -0.51 36.05
C PRO A 302 -8.24 -1.01 35.85
N HIS A 303 -8.55 -1.54 34.67
CA HIS A 303 -9.75 -2.35 34.47
C HIS A 303 -9.36 -3.74 34.01
N GLY A 304 -9.79 -4.71 34.83
CA GLY A 304 -9.47 -6.12 34.72
C GLY A 304 -10.22 -6.85 33.61
N CYS A 305 -9.64 -7.98 33.24
CA CYS A 305 -10.21 -8.99 32.37
C CYS A 305 -11.53 -9.54 32.91
N ARG A 306 -12.52 -9.72 32.04
CA ARG A 306 -13.46 -10.84 32.11
C ARG A 306 -13.61 -11.43 30.72
N ALA A 307 -13.40 -12.74 30.66
CA ALA A 307 -13.72 -13.60 29.53
C ALA A 307 -15.22 -13.86 29.50
N VAL A 308 -15.80 -13.83 28.29
CA VAL A 308 -16.80 -14.77 27.77
C VAL A 308 -16.53 -14.89 26.28
#